data_AF-A0A6I3M7H1-F1
#
_entry.id   AF-A0A6I3M7H1-F1
#
_cell.length_a   1.000
_cell.length_b   1.000
_cell.length_c   1.000
_cell.angle_alpha   90.00
_cell.angle_beta   90.00
_cell.angle_gamma   90.00
#
_symmetry.space_group_name_H-M   'P 1'
#
loop_
_entity.id
_entity.type
_entity.pdbx_description
1 polymer ?
#
loop_
_entity_poly.entity_id
_entity_poly.type
_entity_poly.pdbx_seq_one_letter_code
_entity_poly.pdbx_strand_id
1 'polypeptide(L)'
;MNDGLVLTAERARELVDELERRLAARGILGSVRIVGGAAMVLRFPDDPEVRVTTDVDAAYQPRPEIDEVIAEMADDLGLPDRWMNAASTPWNVVADTGGTITVATAEELVAMKMAAGRAQDLADLRILARHLGITEPERLVEIAYDAYGEDSPALGDPRESYELFARDVLADRRRR
;
A
#
# COMPACT_ATOMS: atom_id res chain seq x y z
N MET A 1 21.12 9.43 -17.64
CA MET A 1 20.22 10.23 -16.80
C MET A 1 19.11 9.27 -16.41
N ASN A 2 19.13 8.78 -15.18
CA ASN A 2 18.04 7.92 -14.70
C ASN A 2 16.95 8.90 -14.26
N ASP A 3 16.05 9.25 -15.19
CA ASP A 3 14.84 9.95 -14.80
C ASP A 3 14.12 8.99 -13.86
N GLY A 4 14.15 9.30 -12.57
CA GLY A 4 13.58 8.44 -11.54
C GLY A 4 12.13 8.12 -11.91
N LEU A 5 11.73 6.86 -11.72
CA LEU A 5 10.36 6.42 -11.97
C LEU A 5 9.39 7.37 -11.27
N VAL A 6 8.49 7.99 -12.05
CA VAL A 6 7.36 8.76 -11.53
C VAL A 6 6.13 7.90 -11.74
N LEU A 7 5.54 7.41 -10.66
CA LEU A 7 4.42 6.48 -10.73
C LEU A 7 3.09 7.24 -10.74
N THR A 8 2.61 7.58 -11.93
CA THR A 8 1.22 8.02 -12.13
C THR A 8 0.26 6.83 -12.05
N ALA A 9 -1.04 7.07 -11.89
CA ALA A 9 -2.03 5.99 -11.88
C ALA A 9 -2.07 5.19 -13.18
N GLU A 10 -1.90 5.86 -14.32
CA GLU A 10 -1.77 5.19 -15.63
C GLU A 10 -0.51 4.33 -15.68
N ARG A 11 0.64 4.89 -15.30
CA ARG A 11 1.91 4.15 -15.30
C ARG A 11 1.90 2.97 -14.33
N ALA A 12 1.29 3.13 -13.16
CA ALA A 12 1.12 2.05 -12.20
C ALA A 12 0.30 0.90 -12.82
N ARG A 13 -0.82 1.20 -13.50
CA ARG A 13 -1.63 0.17 -14.17
C ARG A 13 -0.86 -0.53 -15.28
N GLU A 14 -0.14 0.20 -16.11
CA GLU A 14 0.69 -0.40 -17.17
C GLU A 14 1.72 -1.40 -16.63
N LEU A 15 2.42 -1.05 -15.54
CA LEU A 15 3.41 -1.93 -14.92
C LEU A 15 2.75 -3.15 -14.28
N VAL A 16 1.58 -2.97 -13.67
CA VAL A 16 0.80 -4.08 -13.08
C VAL A 16 0.31 -5.05 -14.15
N ASP A 17 -0.27 -4.53 -15.24
CA ASP A 17 -0.75 -5.32 -16.35
C ASP A 17 0.40 -6.10 -17.01
N GLU A 18 1.57 -5.48 -17.15
CA GLU A 18 2.75 -6.16 -17.68
C GLU A 18 3.28 -7.26 -16.74
N LEU A 19 3.33 -6.99 -15.43
CA LEU A 19 3.71 -8.01 -14.46
C LEU A 19 2.74 -9.20 -14.52
N GLU A 20 1.43 -8.95 -14.55
CA GLU A 20 0.42 -10.00 -14.65
C GLU A 20 0.58 -10.83 -15.93
N ARG A 21 0.80 -10.16 -17.08
CA ARG A 21 1.08 -10.86 -18.35
C ARG A 21 2.31 -11.77 -18.27
N ARG A 22 3.41 -11.29 -17.67
CA ARG A 22 4.65 -12.08 -17.57
C ARG A 22 4.51 -13.28 -16.63
N LEU A 23 3.84 -13.08 -15.49
CA LEU A 23 3.54 -14.17 -14.56
C LEU A 23 2.68 -15.25 -15.23
N ALA A 24 1.63 -14.83 -15.94
CA ALA A 24 0.75 -15.74 -16.68
C ALA A 24 1.49 -16.49 -17.80
N ALA A 25 2.34 -15.80 -18.58
CA ALA A 25 3.12 -16.41 -19.65
C ALA A 25 4.10 -17.49 -19.15
N ARG A 26 4.57 -17.36 -17.91
CA ARG A 26 5.47 -18.33 -17.25
C ARG A 26 4.73 -19.41 -16.46
N GLY A 27 3.40 -19.32 -16.36
CA GLY A 27 2.61 -20.23 -15.51
C GLY A 27 2.95 -20.10 -14.02
N ILE A 28 3.45 -18.93 -13.58
CA ILE A 28 3.75 -18.68 -12.17
C ILE A 28 2.44 -18.47 -11.44
N LEU A 29 2.07 -19.42 -10.58
CA LEU A 29 0.93 -19.31 -9.67
C LEU A 29 1.36 -18.53 -8.44
N GLY A 30 1.30 -17.21 -8.55
CA GLY A 30 1.64 -16.28 -7.48
C GLY A 30 0.49 -15.34 -7.15
N SER A 31 0.59 -14.76 -5.96
CA SER A 31 -0.30 -13.72 -5.47
C SER A 31 0.54 -12.49 -5.16
N VAL A 32 0.15 -11.34 -5.70
CA VAL A 32 0.76 -10.04 -5.48
C VAL A 32 -0.30 -9.10 -4.92
N ARG A 33 0.03 -8.40 -3.85
CA ARG A 33 -0.78 -7.32 -3.30
C ARG A 33 0.01 -6.04 -3.27
N ILE A 34 -0.44 -5.07 -4.04
CA ILE A 34 0.12 -3.72 -4.05
C ILE A 34 -0.37 -3.00 -2.80
N VAL A 35 0.57 -2.40 -2.08
CA VAL A 35 0.35 -1.69 -0.82
C VAL A 35 1.00 -0.31 -0.88
N GLY A 36 0.99 0.43 0.24
CA GLY A 36 1.75 1.67 0.36
C GLY A 36 1.29 2.78 -0.60
N GLY A 37 2.23 3.59 -1.08
CA GLY A 37 1.96 4.74 -1.94
C GLY A 37 1.38 4.35 -3.30
N ALA A 38 1.86 3.26 -3.90
CA ALA A 38 1.34 2.77 -5.18
C ALA A 38 -0.13 2.35 -5.10
N ALA A 39 -0.54 1.74 -3.98
CA ALA A 39 -1.95 1.41 -3.75
C ALA A 39 -2.82 2.66 -3.59
N MET A 40 -2.33 3.72 -2.94
CA MET A 40 -3.02 5.02 -2.86
C MET A 40 -3.25 5.61 -4.26
N VAL A 41 -2.22 5.61 -5.10
CA VAL A 41 -2.28 6.11 -6.49
C VAL A 41 -3.28 5.32 -7.33
N LEU A 42 -3.26 3.99 -7.23
CA LEU A 42 -4.17 3.13 -8.00
C LEU A 42 -5.63 3.28 -7.56
N ARG A 43 -5.87 3.45 -6.26
CA ARG A 43 -7.22 3.46 -5.67
C ARG A 43 -7.90 4.83 -5.69
N PHE A 44 -7.11 5.90 -5.62
CA PHE A 44 -7.61 7.29 -5.61
C PHE A 44 -6.91 8.12 -6.70
N PRO A 45 -7.04 7.73 -7.99
CA PRO A 45 -6.29 8.34 -9.09
C PRO A 45 -6.64 9.83 -9.33
N ASP A 46 -7.85 10.24 -8.96
CA ASP A 46 -8.37 11.59 -9.17
C ASP A 46 -8.21 12.50 -7.93
N ASP A 47 -7.65 11.98 -6.84
CA ASP A 47 -7.47 12.74 -5.60
C ASP A 47 -6.14 13.53 -5.65
N PRO A 48 -6.18 14.88 -5.71
CA PRO A 48 -4.98 15.69 -5.89
C PRO A 48 -4.06 15.72 -4.68
N GLU A 49 -4.50 15.24 -3.51
CA GLU A 49 -3.66 15.13 -2.31
C GLU A 49 -2.83 13.83 -2.30
N VAL A 50 -3.14 12.87 -3.17
CA VAL A 50 -2.35 11.64 -3.30
C VAL A 50 -0.98 11.98 -3.89
N ARG A 51 0.05 11.66 -3.12
CA ARG A 51 1.44 11.94 -3.50
C ARG A 51 1.88 11.02 -4.64
N VAL A 52 2.70 11.59 -5.50
CA VAL A 52 3.50 10.81 -6.45
C VAL A 52 4.44 9.90 -5.67
N THR A 53 4.51 8.62 -6.05
CA THR A 53 5.50 7.65 -5.56
C THR A 53 6.52 7.33 -6.65
N THR A 54 7.68 6.83 -6.24
CA THR A 54 8.78 6.47 -7.14
C THR A 54 8.99 4.96 -7.26
N ASP A 55 8.21 4.19 -6.53
CA ASP A 55 8.27 2.74 -6.46
C ASP A 55 6.89 2.13 -6.16
N VAL A 56 6.82 0.82 -6.33
CA VAL A 56 5.68 -0.04 -6.02
C VAL A 56 6.04 -0.90 -4.82
N ASP A 57 5.45 -0.62 -3.66
CA ASP A 57 5.50 -1.56 -2.53
C ASP A 57 4.45 -2.65 -2.74
N ALA A 58 4.87 -3.91 -2.61
CA ALA A 58 3.95 -5.03 -2.70
C ALA A 58 4.34 -6.14 -1.72
N ALA A 59 3.34 -6.76 -1.14
CA ALA A 59 3.52 -8.08 -0.54
C ALA A 59 3.27 -9.11 -1.66
N TYR A 60 4.03 -10.21 -1.73
CA TYR A 60 3.83 -11.22 -2.76
C TYR A 60 4.50 -12.55 -2.45
N GLN A 61 3.96 -13.63 -3.02
CA GLN A 61 4.52 -14.98 -3.01
C GLN A 61 4.17 -15.74 -4.31
N PRO A 62 5.03 -16.67 -4.78
CA PRO A 62 6.33 -17.01 -4.24
C PRO A 62 7.40 -15.96 -4.60
N ARG A 63 8.36 -15.74 -3.69
CA ARG A 63 9.35 -14.65 -3.83
C ARG A 63 10.36 -14.87 -4.96
N PRO A 64 11.04 -16.02 -5.08
CA PRO A 64 12.09 -16.21 -6.08
C PRO A 64 11.62 -15.96 -7.51
N GLU A 65 10.51 -16.57 -7.91
CA GLU A 65 9.98 -16.53 -9.26
C GLU A 65 9.44 -15.14 -9.63
N ILE A 66 8.80 -14.45 -8.67
CA ILE A 66 8.29 -13.09 -8.88
C ILE A 66 9.45 -12.08 -8.90
N ASP A 67 10.46 -12.25 -8.05
CA ASP A 67 11.66 -11.39 -8.02
C ASP A 67 12.42 -11.46 -9.36
N GLU A 68 12.52 -12.64 -9.99
CA GLU A 68 13.09 -12.80 -11.33
C GLU A 68 12.32 -11.99 -12.38
N VAL A 69 10.99 -12.05 -12.38
CA VAL A 69 10.15 -11.29 -13.32
C VAL A 69 10.28 -9.79 -13.08
N ILE A 70 10.35 -9.34 -11.83
CA ILE A 70 10.55 -7.93 -11.47
C ILE A 70 11.90 -7.41 -12.00
N ALA A 71 12.97 -8.19 -11.84
CA ALA A 71 14.31 -7.81 -12.31
C ALA A 71 14.35 -7.69 -13.85
N GLU A 72 13.79 -8.65 -14.56
CA GLU A 72 13.72 -8.59 -16.03
C GLU A 72 12.87 -7.42 -16.54
N MET A 73 11.78 -7.09 -15.85
CA MET A 73 10.99 -5.89 -16.19
C MET A 73 11.81 -4.63 -16.01
N ALA A 74 12.70 -4.58 -15.02
CA ALA A 74 13.59 -3.44 -14.83
C ALA A 74 14.53 -3.28 -16.02
N ASP A 75 15.15 -4.38 -16.46
CA ASP A 75 16.05 -4.40 -17.61
C ASP A 75 15.33 -4.04 -18.92
N ASP A 76 14.19 -4.68 -19.20
CA ASP A 76 13.46 -4.54 -20.47
C ASP A 76 12.81 -3.16 -20.63
N LEU A 77 12.30 -2.59 -19.54
CA LEU A 77 11.55 -1.34 -19.55
C LEU A 77 12.40 -0.14 -19.11
N GLY A 78 13.68 -0.36 -18.79
CA GLY A 78 14.59 0.67 -18.29
C GLY A 78 14.13 1.27 -16.95
N LEU A 79 13.55 0.46 -16.06
CA LEU A 79 13.12 0.90 -14.74
C LEU A 79 14.29 0.85 -13.75
N PRO A 80 14.23 1.61 -12.64
CA PRO A 80 15.18 1.43 -11.55
C PRO A 80 15.12 0.00 -10.99
N ASP A 81 16.26 -0.55 -10.57
CA ASP A 81 16.36 -1.90 -9.97
C ASP A 81 15.36 -2.15 -8.82
N ARG A 82 14.97 -1.08 -8.13
CA ARG A 82 14.04 -1.09 -6.98
C ARG A 82 12.67 -0.50 -7.32
N TRP A 83 12.25 -0.57 -8.57
CA TRP A 83 10.95 -0.07 -9.01
C TRP A 83 9.77 -0.78 -8.32
N MET A 84 9.96 -2.03 -7.91
CA MET A 84 9.05 -2.78 -7.07
C MET A 84 9.80 -3.38 -5.88
N ASN A 85 9.26 -3.20 -4.68
CA ASN A 85 9.85 -3.62 -3.43
C ASN A 85 8.91 -4.55 -2.66
N ALA A 86 9.48 -5.57 -2.03
CA ALA A 86 8.77 -6.34 -1.05
C ALA A 86 8.44 -5.51 0.19
N ALA A 87 7.15 -5.38 0.49
CA ALA A 87 6.68 -4.73 1.69
C ALA A 87 7.12 -5.49 2.94
N SER A 88 7.46 -4.76 4.00
CA SER A 88 7.74 -5.33 5.33
C SER A 88 6.48 -5.80 6.05
N THR A 89 5.30 -5.45 5.54
CA THR A 89 4.01 -5.84 6.12
C THR A 89 3.82 -7.36 6.00
N PRO A 90 3.44 -8.05 7.08
CA PRO A 90 3.17 -9.48 7.05
C PRO A 90 2.10 -9.85 6.00
N TRP A 91 2.37 -10.89 5.20
CA TRP A 91 1.45 -11.38 4.16
C TRP A 91 0.08 -11.77 4.72
N ASN A 92 -0.01 -12.21 5.97
CA ASN A 92 -1.28 -12.61 6.59
C ASN A 92 -2.26 -11.45 6.84
N VAL A 93 -1.81 -10.20 6.76
CA VAL A 93 -2.68 -9.02 6.83
C VAL A 93 -3.29 -8.71 5.46
N VAL A 94 -2.70 -9.26 4.41
CA VAL A 94 -3.14 -9.16 3.04
C VAL A 94 -3.92 -10.43 2.70
N ALA A 95 -5.24 -10.34 2.58
CA ALA A 95 -6.04 -11.50 2.19
C ALA A 95 -5.70 -11.92 0.75
N ASP A 96 -5.50 -13.22 0.51
CA ASP A 96 -5.52 -13.77 -0.85
C ASP A 96 -6.96 -13.65 -1.39
N THR A 97 -7.10 -12.93 -2.49
CA THR A 97 -8.40 -12.62 -3.10
C THR A 97 -8.70 -13.49 -4.32
N GLY A 98 -7.80 -14.43 -4.65
CA GLY A 98 -7.91 -15.29 -5.82
C GLY A 98 -7.55 -14.61 -7.15
N GLY A 99 -7.13 -13.33 -7.13
CA GLY A 99 -6.51 -12.64 -8.25
C GLY A 99 -4.99 -12.68 -8.17
N THR A 100 -4.31 -12.83 -9.31
CA THR A 100 -2.84 -12.88 -9.38
C THR A 100 -2.20 -11.59 -8.87
N ILE A 101 -2.74 -10.42 -9.23
CA ILE A 101 -2.32 -9.14 -8.71
C ILE A 101 -3.53 -8.33 -8.24
N THR A 102 -3.49 -7.83 -7.01
CA THR A 102 -4.56 -7.02 -6.44
C THR A 102 -4.03 -5.81 -5.68
N VAL A 103 -4.89 -4.83 -5.44
CA VAL A 103 -4.57 -3.60 -4.70
C VAL A 103 -5.19 -3.67 -3.32
N ALA A 104 -4.44 -3.26 -2.29
CA ALA A 104 -4.93 -3.18 -0.93
C ALA A 104 -6.24 -2.38 -0.81
N THR A 105 -7.14 -2.86 0.04
CA THR A 105 -8.37 -2.12 0.36
C THR A 105 -8.01 -0.84 1.12
N ALA A 106 -8.94 0.13 1.18
CA ALA A 106 -8.69 1.33 1.96
C ALA A 106 -8.55 1.02 3.45
N GLU A 107 -9.27 0.02 3.95
CA GLU A 107 -9.19 -0.45 5.33
C GLU A 107 -7.85 -1.13 5.62
N GLU A 108 -7.34 -1.98 4.72
CA GLU A 108 -6.00 -2.55 4.83
C GLU A 108 -4.93 -1.45 4.82
N LEU A 109 -5.08 -0.43 3.95
CA LEU A 109 -4.18 0.72 3.94
C LEU A 109 -4.27 1.51 5.26
N VAL A 110 -5.45 1.73 5.83
CA VAL A 110 -5.59 2.36 7.15
C VAL A 110 -4.83 1.54 8.20
N ALA A 111 -5.04 0.23 8.26
CA ALA A 111 -4.36 -0.63 9.23
C ALA A 111 -2.84 -0.52 9.11
N MET A 112 -2.30 -0.66 7.89
CA MET A 112 -0.85 -0.58 7.63
C MET A 112 -0.27 0.79 7.99
N LYS A 113 -1.00 1.86 7.71
CA LYS A 113 -0.56 3.24 7.98
C LYS A 113 -0.61 3.56 9.47
N MET A 114 -1.63 3.08 10.18
CA MET A 114 -1.73 3.18 11.64
C MET A 114 -0.58 2.43 12.32
N ALA A 115 -0.29 1.19 11.88
CA ALA A 115 0.83 0.41 12.41
C ALA A 115 2.20 1.03 12.13
N ALA A 116 2.37 1.68 10.96
CA ALA A 116 3.63 2.35 10.62
C ALA A 116 3.84 3.67 11.39
N GLY A 117 2.79 4.47 11.58
CA GLY A 117 2.81 5.67 12.42
C GLY A 117 3.80 6.77 12.00
N ARG A 118 4.28 6.81 10.74
CA ARG A 118 5.28 7.81 10.31
C ARG A 118 4.60 9.11 9.89
N ALA A 119 5.37 10.20 9.83
CA ALA A 119 4.87 11.52 9.43
C ALA A 119 4.15 11.54 8.07
N GLN A 120 4.62 10.75 7.10
CA GLN A 120 3.95 10.62 5.80
C GLN A 120 2.63 9.85 5.86
N ASP A 121 2.51 8.91 6.81
CA ASP A 121 1.31 8.08 6.96
C ASP A 121 0.14 8.91 7.50
N LEU A 122 0.40 10.01 8.23
CA LEU A 122 -0.61 11.00 8.63
C LEU A 122 -1.37 11.59 7.43
N ALA A 123 -0.65 11.96 6.36
CA ALA A 123 -1.26 12.53 5.16
C ALA A 123 -2.09 11.49 4.40
N ASP A 124 -1.55 10.29 4.24
CA ASP A 124 -2.27 9.19 3.58
C ASP A 124 -3.54 8.81 4.38
N LEU A 125 -3.45 8.77 5.71
CA LEU A 125 -4.59 8.50 6.60
C LEU A 125 -5.69 9.56 6.53
N ARG A 126 -5.35 10.82 6.27
CA ARG A 126 -6.35 11.88 6.05
C ARG A 126 -7.16 11.64 4.79
N ILE A 127 -6.48 11.24 3.71
CA ILE A 127 -7.11 10.90 2.43
C ILE A 127 -8.00 9.67 2.63
N LEU A 128 -7.47 8.62 3.26
CA LEU A 128 -8.22 7.38 3.55
C LEU A 128 -9.45 7.65 4.40
N ALA A 129 -9.31 8.36 5.52
CA ALA A 129 -10.42 8.74 6.38
C ALA A 129 -11.47 9.58 5.62
N ARG A 130 -11.06 10.38 4.63
CA ARG A 130 -11.98 11.13 3.79
C ARG A 130 -12.79 10.23 2.87
N HIS A 131 -12.13 9.35 2.12
CA HIS A 131 -12.80 8.44 1.19
C HIS A 131 -13.67 7.40 1.91
N LEU A 132 -13.29 7.00 3.13
CA LEU A 132 -14.07 6.08 3.96
C LEU A 132 -15.17 6.76 4.78
N GLY A 133 -15.25 8.10 4.79
CA GLY A 133 -16.22 8.84 5.60
C GLY A 133 -16.00 8.71 7.12
N ILE A 134 -14.77 8.41 7.55
CA ILE A 134 -14.43 8.25 8.97
C ILE A 134 -14.25 9.62 9.63
N THR A 135 -15.04 9.88 10.68
CA THR A 135 -15.02 11.12 11.48
C THR A 135 -14.58 10.89 12.93
N GLU A 136 -14.61 9.65 13.39
CA GLU A 136 -14.24 9.27 14.76
C GLU A 136 -12.83 8.66 14.78
N PRO A 137 -11.89 9.19 15.58
CA PRO A 137 -10.53 8.65 15.71
C PRO A 137 -10.50 7.16 16.06
N GLU A 138 -11.41 6.74 16.93
CA GLU A 138 -11.52 5.38 17.44
C GLU A 138 -11.71 4.38 16.29
N ARG A 139 -12.40 4.78 15.21
CA ARG A 139 -12.63 3.91 14.07
C ARG A 139 -11.35 3.58 13.29
N LEU A 140 -10.40 4.52 13.21
CA LEU A 140 -9.11 4.25 12.58
C LEU A 140 -8.28 3.25 13.40
N VAL A 141 -8.35 3.38 14.72
CA VAL A 141 -7.71 2.47 15.66
C VAL A 141 -8.33 1.08 15.54
N GLU A 142 -9.67 0.97 15.60
CA GLU A 142 -10.40 -0.29 15.42
C GLU A 142 -9.98 -1.03 14.15
N ILE A 143 -9.92 -0.35 12.99
CA ILE A 143 -9.50 -0.98 11.73
C ILE A 143 -8.10 -1.60 11.84
N ALA A 144 -7.17 -0.93 12.53
CA ALA A 144 -5.82 -1.45 12.71
C ALA A 144 -5.82 -2.70 13.60
N TYR A 145 -6.55 -2.65 14.72
CA TYR A 145 -6.64 -3.77 15.67
C TYR A 145 -7.43 -4.96 15.10
N ASP A 146 -8.48 -4.73 14.31
CA ASP A 146 -9.24 -5.77 13.60
C ASP A 146 -8.34 -6.52 12.61
N ALA A 147 -7.40 -5.82 11.95
CA ALA A 147 -6.50 -6.40 10.96
C ALA A 147 -5.30 -7.15 11.58
N TYR A 148 -4.71 -6.61 12.64
CA TYR A 148 -3.46 -7.12 13.21
C TYR A 148 -3.66 -7.98 14.47
N GLY A 149 -4.75 -7.80 15.20
CA GLY A 149 -5.01 -8.37 16.52
C GLY A 149 -4.47 -7.53 17.67
N GLU A 150 -5.06 -7.70 18.86
CA GLU A 150 -4.73 -6.94 20.09
C GLU A 150 -3.28 -7.12 20.55
N ASP A 151 -2.72 -8.32 20.41
CA ASP A 151 -1.35 -8.65 20.85
C ASP A 151 -0.31 -8.59 19.72
N SER A 152 -0.62 -7.88 18.63
CA SER A 152 0.23 -7.88 17.45
C SER A 152 1.53 -7.08 17.65
N PRO A 153 2.70 -7.63 17.30
CA PRO A 153 3.95 -6.88 17.36
C PRO A 153 4.00 -5.71 16.35
N ALA A 154 3.12 -5.72 15.33
CA ALA A 154 2.98 -4.60 14.40
C ALA A 154 2.33 -3.37 15.07
N LEU A 155 1.56 -3.57 16.15
CA LEU A 155 0.98 -2.52 16.96
C LEU A 155 1.75 -2.40 18.29
N GLY A 156 3.04 -2.05 18.21
CA GLY A 156 3.95 -2.11 19.35
C GLY A 156 3.74 -1.07 20.45
N ASP A 157 3.11 0.06 20.13
CA ASP A 157 2.77 1.11 21.09
C ASP A 157 1.44 0.84 21.84
N PRO A 158 1.23 1.46 23.02
CA PRO A 158 -0.06 1.41 23.70
C PRO A 158 -1.20 1.96 22.83
N ARG A 159 -2.41 1.40 22.96
CA ARG A 159 -3.62 1.84 22.23
C ARG A 159 -3.87 3.34 22.29
N GLU A 160 -3.61 3.96 23.45
CA GLU A 160 -3.73 5.41 23.65
C GLU A 160 -2.85 6.22 22.68
N SER A 161 -1.66 5.73 22.33
CA SER A 161 -0.77 6.38 21.36
C SER A 161 -1.43 6.42 19.97
N TYR A 162 -2.07 5.32 19.55
CA TYR A 162 -2.80 5.28 18.28
C TYR A 162 -4.06 6.15 18.30
N GLU A 163 -4.74 6.26 19.43
CA GLU A 163 -5.88 7.19 19.57
C GLU A 163 -5.46 8.66 19.44
N LEU A 164 -4.33 9.03 20.05
CA LEU A 164 -3.77 10.38 19.90
C LEU A 164 -3.38 10.65 18.44
N PHE A 165 -2.70 9.69 17.80
CA PHE A 165 -2.35 9.79 16.39
C PHE A 165 -3.58 9.92 15.49
N ALA A 166 -4.63 9.12 15.73
CA ALA A 166 -5.89 9.20 15.00
C ALA A 166 -6.63 10.52 15.22
N ARG A 167 -6.53 11.13 16.41
CA ARG A 167 -7.05 12.48 16.66
C ARG A 167 -6.32 13.51 15.80
N ASP A 168 -5.00 13.41 15.67
CA ASP A 168 -4.20 14.31 14.83
C ASP A 168 -4.48 14.13 13.33
N VAL A 169 -4.78 12.90 12.89
CA VAL A 169 -5.28 12.63 11.53
C VAL A 169 -6.53 13.48 11.27
N LEU A 170 -7.48 13.50 12.21
CA LEU A 170 -8.80 14.11 12.00
C LEU A 170 -8.91 15.58 12.44
N ALA A 171 -7.94 16.11 13.20
CA ALA A 171 -7.99 17.46 13.79
C ALA A 171 -8.19 18.59 12.75
N ASP A 172 -7.63 18.45 11.55
CA ASP A 172 -7.73 19.46 10.48
C ASP A 172 -9.10 19.50 9.79
N ARG A 173 -9.97 18.51 10.05
CA ARG A 173 -11.29 18.41 9.42
C ARG A 173 -12.36 19.25 10.12
N ARG A 174 -12.12 19.70 11.36
CA ARG A 174 -13.10 20.49 12.14
C ARG A 174 -13.14 21.99 11.79
N ARG A 175 -12.27 22.47 10.90
CA ARG A 175 -12.12 23.92 10.59
C ARG A 175 -12.57 24.32 9.17
N ARG A 176 -13.31 23.48 8.44
CA ARG A 176 -13.84 23.82 7.11
C ARG A 176 -15.33 23.63 7.05
#